data_AF-A0A934F3G7-F1
#
_entry.id   AF-A0A934F3G7-F1
#
_cell.length_a   1.000
_cell.length_b   1.000
_cell.length_c   1.000
_cell.angle_alpha   90.00
_cell.angle_beta   90.00
_cell.angle_gamma   90.00
#
_symmetry.space_group_name_H-M   'P 1'
#
loop_
_entity.id
_entity.type
_entity.pdbx_description
1 polymer ?
#
loop_
_entity_poly.entity_id
_entity_poly.type
_entity_poly.pdbx_seq_one_letter_code
_entity_poly.pdbx_strand_id
1 'polypeptide(L)'
;MQQLDPILKALAPLWKQLKTLFAEHHFLTIVCAFFAIMMTISFYKFLRSISPALVGFICLLILTMLVLHWTYTRTEPAFMRPFIDWLAPFFPAAPTPIAPKR
;
A
#
# COMPACT_ATOMS: atom_id res chain seq x y z
N MET A 1 34.80 -26.36 -24.69
CA MET A 1 33.41 -26.09 -24.27
C MET A 1 33.14 -26.74 -22.90
N GLN A 2 33.83 -26.31 -21.82
CA GLN A 2 33.83 -27.04 -20.53
C GLN A 2 33.65 -26.11 -19.30
N GLN A 3 33.28 -24.84 -19.52
CA GLN A 3 33.11 -23.82 -18.47
C GLN A 3 31.66 -23.31 -18.29
N LEU A 4 30.68 -23.78 -19.08
CA LEU A 4 29.27 -23.39 -18.93
C LEU A 4 28.50 -24.21 -17.88
N ASP A 5 28.97 -25.41 -17.52
CA ASP A 5 28.34 -26.28 -16.53
C ASP A 5 28.16 -25.68 -15.11
N PRO A 6 29.13 -24.93 -14.54
CA PRO A 6 28.95 -24.36 -13.20
C PRO A 6 27.92 -23.23 -13.17
N ILE A 7 27.85 -22.42 -14.23
CA ILE A 7 26.88 -21.32 -14.36
C ILE A 7 25.47 -21.90 -14.51
N LEU A 8 25.31 -22.96 -15.31
CA LEU A 8 24.01 -23.63 -15.49
C LEU A 8 23.51 -24.28 -14.18
N LYS A 9 24.41 -24.87 -13.40
CA LYS A 9 24.09 -25.45 -12.08
C LYS A 9 23.71 -24.39 -11.05
N ALA A 10 24.31 -23.19 -11.11
CA ALA A 10 23.94 -22.06 -10.26
C ALA A 10 22.60 -21.42 -10.67
N LEU A 11 22.22 -21.52 -11.95
CA LEU A 11 20.96 -20.98 -12.48
C LEU A 11 19.76 -21.92 -12.23
N ALA A 12 19.99 -23.22 -12.09
CA ALA A 12 18.95 -24.21 -11.79
C ALA A 12 18.12 -23.92 -10.51
N PRO A 13 18.70 -23.56 -9.35
CA PRO A 13 17.92 -23.20 -8.16
C PRO A 13 17.14 -21.88 -8.35
N LEU A 14 17.74 -20.88 -9.01
CA LEU A 14 17.07 -19.62 -9.34
C LEU A 14 15.86 -19.83 -10.28
N TRP A 15 15.99 -20.74 -11.25
CA TRP A 15 14.91 -21.10 -12.18
C TRP A 15 13.75 -21.81 -11.48
N LYS A 16 14.05 -22.65 -10.49
CA LYS A 16 13.03 -23.28 -9.64
C LYS A 16 12.31 -22.23 -8.79
N GLN A 17 13.05 -21.32 -8.16
CA GLN A 17 12.46 -20.23 -7.36
C GLN A 17 11.59 -19.30 -8.21
N LEU A 18 12.03 -18.96 -9.43
CA LEU A 18 11.23 -18.17 -10.36
C LEU A 18 9.94 -18.88 -10.74
N LYS A 19 10.00 -20.19 -11.02
CA LYS A 19 8.79 -20.99 -11.33
C LYS A 19 7.84 -21.09 -10.14
N THR A 20 8.35 -21.25 -8.92
CA THR A 20 7.51 -21.26 -7.71
C THR A 20 6.83 -19.90 -7.51
N LEU A 21 7.54 -18.79 -7.72
CA LEU A 21 6.97 -17.44 -7.70
C LEU A 21 5.94 -17.19 -8.80
N PHE A 22 6.07 -17.86 -9.96
CA PHE A 22 5.15 -17.77 -11.09
C PHE A 22 3.91 -18.68 -10.99
N ALA A 23 4.02 -19.80 -10.26
CA ALA A 23 2.99 -20.83 -10.19
C ALA A 23 1.91 -20.56 -9.14
N GLU A 24 2.24 -19.82 -8.08
CA GLU A 24 1.27 -19.41 -7.07
C GLU A 24 0.76 -17.99 -7.36
N HIS A 25 -0.45 -17.65 -6.89
CA HIS A 25 -1.10 -16.34 -7.05
C HIS A 25 -0.25 -15.12 -6.63
N HIS A 26 0.92 -15.35 -6.04
CA HIS A 26 1.96 -14.38 -5.74
C HIS A 26 2.51 -13.63 -6.95
N PHE A 27 2.55 -14.22 -8.16
CA PHE A 27 3.04 -13.48 -9.35
C PHE A 27 2.19 -12.25 -9.67
N LEU A 28 0.86 -12.43 -9.67
CA LEU A 28 -0.07 -11.33 -9.92
C LEU A 28 0.07 -10.23 -8.86
N THR A 29 0.22 -10.62 -7.59
CA THR A 29 0.45 -9.68 -6.49
C THR A 29 1.77 -8.92 -6.64
N ILE A 30 2.85 -9.60 -7.03
CA ILE A 30 4.17 -8.97 -7.25
C ILE A 30 4.10 -7.99 -8.42
N VAL A 31 3.49 -8.37 -9.54
CA VAL A 31 3.31 -7.50 -10.70
C VAL A 31 2.40 -6.31 -10.36
N CYS A 32 1.29 -6.56 -9.66
CA CYS A 32 0.38 -5.52 -9.20
C CYS A 32 1.10 -4.52 -8.27
N ALA A 33 1.88 -5.02 -7.30
CA ALA A 33 2.68 -4.17 -6.42
C ALA A 33 3.71 -3.35 -7.20
N PHE A 34 4.40 -3.95 -8.17
CA PHE A 34 5.33 -3.24 -9.05
C PHE A 34 4.66 -2.10 -9.81
N PHE A 35 3.50 -2.36 -10.44
CA PHE A 35 2.73 -1.34 -11.14
C PHE A 35 2.20 -0.26 -10.20
N ALA A 36 1.73 -0.62 -9.01
CA ALA A 36 1.29 0.34 -8.00
C ALA A 36 2.42 1.30 -7.62
N ILE A 37 3.63 0.76 -7.35
CA ILE A 37 4.81 1.57 -7.03
C ILE A 37 5.19 2.49 -8.21
N MET A 38 5.25 1.95 -9.42
CA MET A 38 5.54 2.74 -10.63
C MET A 38 4.53 3.85 -10.86
N MET A 39 3.24 3.57 -10.64
CA MET A 39 2.17 4.56 -10.74
C MET A 39 2.32 5.66 -9.70
N THR A 40 2.57 5.30 -8.43
CA THR A 40 2.77 6.27 -7.34
C THR A 40 3.97 7.18 -7.61
N ILE A 41 5.10 6.64 -8.06
CA ILE A 41 6.30 7.43 -8.38
C ILE A 41 6.03 8.36 -9.55
N SER A 42 5.34 7.87 -10.59
CA SER A 42 4.98 8.69 -11.76
C SER A 42 4.04 9.83 -11.38
N PHE A 43 3.05 9.56 -10.54
CA PHE A 43 2.12 10.58 -10.03
C PHE A 43 2.84 11.63 -9.17
N TYR A 44 3.77 11.19 -8.30
CA TYR A 44 4.60 12.10 -7.52
C TYR A 44 5.47 13.00 -8.42
N LYS A 45 6.14 12.42 -9.43
CA LYS A 45 6.94 13.18 -10.41
C LYS A 45 6.09 14.17 -11.19
N PHE A 46 4.88 13.79 -11.59
CA PHE A 46 3.94 14.64 -12.29
C PHE A 46 3.49 15.83 -11.43
N LEU A 47 3.04 15.58 -10.20
CA LEU A 47 2.63 16.64 -9.27
C LEU A 47 3.79 17.61 -8.96
N ARG A 48 5.00 17.07 -8.75
CA ARG A 48 6.20 17.89 -8.50
C ARG A 48 6.57 18.76 -9.71
N SER A 49 6.32 18.28 -10.92
CA SER A 49 6.57 19.04 -12.15
C SER A 49 5.70 20.29 -12.26
N ILE A 50 4.51 20.32 -11.65
CA ILE A 50 3.60 21.47 -11.68
C ILE A 50 3.99 22.45 -10.59
N SER A 51 4.01 22.00 -9.34
CA SER A 51 4.63 22.77 -8.26
C SER A 51 4.95 21.86 -7.06
N PRO A 52 6.10 22.04 -6.41
CA PRO A 52 6.46 21.26 -5.23
C PRO A 52 5.51 21.54 -4.04
N ALA A 53 4.94 22.74 -3.96
CA ALA A 53 3.98 23.11 -2.91
C ALA A 53 2.65 22.35 -3.04
N LEU A 54 2.15 22.15 -4.27
CA LEU A 54 0.91 21.41 -4.53
C LEU A 54 1.00 19.95 -4.06
N VAL A 55 2.17 19.31 -4.21
CA VAL A 55 2.41 17.95 -3.71
C VAL A 55 2.16 17.88 -2.20
N GLY A 56 2.74 18.82 -1.44
CA GLY A 56 2.56 18.89 0.01
C GLY A 56 1.10 19.11 0.40
N PHE A 57 0.40 20.01 -0.30
CA PHE A 57 -1.01 20.28 -0.07
C PHE A 57 -1.90 19.05 -0.33
N ILE A 58 -1.67 18.32 -1.42
CA ILE A 58 -2.41 17.10 -1.75
C ILE A 58 -2.12 16.00 -0.73
N CYS A 59 -0.85 15.81 -0.32
CA CYS A 59 -0.50 14.86 0.73
C CYS A 59 -1.21 15.19 2.05
N LEU A 60 -1.27 16.47 2.43
CA LEU A 60 -2.00 16.92 3.62
C LEU A 60 -3.50 16.59 3.49
N LEU A 61 -4.12 16.89 2.35
CA LEU A 61 -5.52 16.55 2.10
C LEU A 61 -5.81 15.05 2.21
N ILE A 62 -4.94 14.21 1.63
CA ILE A 62 -5.06 12.75 1.72
C ILE A 62 -4.94 12.30 3.18
N LEU A 63 -3.97 12.82 3.93
CA LEU A 63 -3.81 12.49 5.35
C LEU A 63 -5.03 12.90 6.17
N THR A 64 -5.58 14.10 5.95
CA THR A 64 -6.80 14.57 6.63
C THR A 64 -7.99 13.67 6.30
N MET A 65 -8.19 13.33 5.02
CA MET A 65 -9.22 12.39 4.59
C MET A 65 -9.05 11.01 5.24
N LEU A 66 -7.82 10.53 5.36
CA LEU A 66 -7.50 9.24 5.96
C LEU A 66 -7.78 9.23 7.48
N VAL A 67 -7.39 10.29 8.19
CA VAL A 67 -7.70 10.46 9.62
C VAL A 67 -9.20 10.50 9.84
N LEU A 68 -9.94 11.29 9.05
CA LEU A 68 -11.40 11.31 9.10
C LEU A 68 -11.96 9.91 8.83
N HIS A 69 -11.54 9.27 7.73
CA HIS A 69 -11.97 7.92 7.37
C HIS A 69 -11.75 6.91 8.50
N TRP A 70 -10.60 6.97 9.19
CA TRP A 70 -10.31 6.10 10.33
C TRP A 70 -11.15 6.43 11.55
N THR A 71 -11.37 7.72 11.86
CA THR A 71 -12.27 8.11 12.97
C THR A 71 -13.69 7.60 12.76
N TYR A 72 -14.20 7.62 11.52
CA TYR A 72 -15.54 7.13 11.20
C TYR A 72 -15.65 5.60 11.12
N THR A 73 -14.71 4.93 10.45
CA THR A 73 -14.83 3.49 10.15
C THR A 73 -14.14 2.59 11.17
N ARG A 74 -13.35 3.15 12.10
CA ARG A 74 -12.56 2.41 13.11
C ARG A 74 -11.70 1.29 12.51
N THR A 75 -11.27 1.45 11.25
CA THR A 75 -10.39 0.52 10.51
C THR A 75 -8.90 0.84 10.68
N GLU A 76 -8.59 1.56 11.75
CA GLU A 76 -7.26 2.06 12.07
C GLU A 76 -6.26 0.95 12.43
N PRO A 77 -4.99 1.06 12.01
CA PRO A 77 -3.95 0.12 12.39
C PRO A 77 -3.60 0.27 13.88
N ALA A 78 -3.25 -0.85 14.51
CA ALA A 78 -3.05 -0.93 15.97
C ALA A 78 -2.09 0.13 16.55
N PHE A 79 -1.08 0.54 15.78
CA PHE A 79 -0.12 1.58 16.17
C PHE A 79 -0.72 3.00 16.20
N MET A 80 -1.68 3.32 15.33
CA MET A 80 -2.26 4.66 15.23
C MET A 80 -3.50 4.87 16.12
N ARG A 81 -4.03 3.79 16.71
CA ARG A 81 -5.13 3.82 17.69
C ARG A 81 -5.02 4.91 18.76
N PRO A 82 -3.91 5.01 19.52
CA PRO A 82 -3.83 6.02 20.59
C PRO A 82 -3.88 7.46 20.07
N PHE A 83 -3.35 7.70 18.87
CA PHE A 83 -3.37 9.03 18.25
C PHE A 83 -4.78 9.39 17.77
N ILE A 84 -5.48 8.44 17.16
CA ILE A 84 -6.82 8.65 16.63
C ILE A 84 -7.85 8.73 17.76
N ASP A 85 -7.70 7.95 18.84
CA ASP A 85 -8.54 8.08 20.04
C ASP A 85 -8.40 9.45 20.72
N TRP A 86 -7.21 10.05 20.67
CA TRP A 86 -6.99 11.42 21.15
C TRP A 86 -7.62 12.47 20.22
N LEU A 87 -7.65 12.23 18.91
CA LEU A 87 -8.28 13.12 17.91
C LEU A 87 -9.79 12.93 17.78
N ALA A 88 -10.30 11.73 18.07
CA ALA A 88 -11.71 11.35 17.97
C ALA A 88 -12.70 12.34 18.60
N PRO A 89 -12.46 12.94 19.79
CA PRO A 89 -13.41 13.90 20.37
C PRO A 89 -13.61 15.18 19.55
N PHE A 90 -12.74 15.49 18.60
CA PHE A 90 -12.86 16.66 17.73
C PHE A 90 -13.68 16.40 16.46
N PHE A 91 -14.01 15.14 16.17
CA PHE A 91 -14.71 14.75 14.96
C PHE A 91 -16.09 14.12 15.26
N PRO A 92 -17.05 14.22 14.33
CA PRO A 92 -18.37 13.63 14.53
C PRO A 92 -18.27 12.11 14.65
N ALA A 93 -18.91 11.53 15.67
CA ALA A 93 -18.98 10.08 15.81
C ALA A 93 -19.83 9.47 14.68
N ALA A 94 -19.42 8.30 14.18
CA ALA A 94 -20.24 7.52 13.27
C ALA A 94 -21.57 7.13 13.95
N PRO A 95 -22.72 7.21 13.26
CA PRO A 95 -23.98 6.72 13.79
C PRO A 95 -23.85 5.24 14.17
N THR A 96 -24.19 4.88 15.41
CA THR A 96 -24.24 3.48 15.85
C THR A 96 -25.20 2.70 14.95
N PRO A 97 -24.76 1.60 14.30
CA PRO A 97 -25.65 0.76 13.51
C PRO A 97 -26.78 0.26 14.38
N ILE A 98 -28.02 0.46 13.93
CA ILE A 98 -29.22 0.03 14.63
C ILE A 98 -29.18 -1.49 14.73
N ALA A 99 -29.06 -2.04 15.93
CA ALA A 99 -29.03 -3.49 16.13
C ALA A 99 -30.32 -4.10 15.56
N PRO A 100 -30.25 -5.14 14.72
CA PRO A 100 -31.43 -5.78 14.18
C PRO A 100 -32.25 -6.36 15.33
N LYS A 101 -33.48 -5.86 15.47
CA LYS A 101 -34.47 -6.33 16.45
C LYS A 101 -34.83 -7.77 16.08
N ARG A 102 -34.26 -8.75 16.79
CA ARG A 102 -34.67 -10.17 16.70
C ARG A 102 -36.07 -10.34 17.27
#